data_AF-A0A370HP69-F1
#
_entry.id   AF-A0A370HP69-F1
#
_cell.length_a   1.000
_cell.length_b   1.000
_cell.length_c   1.000
_cell.angle_alpha   90.00
_cell.angle_beta   90.00
_cell.angle_gamma   90.00
#
_symmetry.space_group_name_H-M   'P 1'
#
loop_
_entity.id
_entity.type
_entity.pdbx_description
1 polymer ?
#
loop_
_entity_poly.entity_id
_entity_poly.type
_entity_poly.pdbx_seq_one_letter_code
_entity_poly.pdbx_strand_id
1 'polypeptide(L)'
;MCTCMFLLDEKAGRFIAAESREHSPYRPHGFDAARKLGLHPRYSYGPHWHDNSGLAERARTIPAPDRAALADVFGGIDAEGGAWLAFNSRTGVYCKLFESDYGTVDSITHELPIACAVHESSRAAADFAAEILGRDDAAVPPSRMLIADGREMFVLARDEAGAVTTTPLAAGAPHVLSTAGDGLAERLAQRATTVPAPTGELYSWGPWLSAYTDPGADGPEYHDKAWTAFSTSAVQPPFVTAGDDLHRNASLFPPANPENVAWTKSVTIYSTGPGGVELFAYNERQLFPDQPVPSEVTRMGFPAAPDDFFVALAHAEQMRGR
;
A
#
# COMPACT_ATOMS: atom_id res chain seq x y z
N MET A 1 6.64 8.05 -0.02
CA MET A 1 6.36 7.58 1.37
C MET A 1 5.50 6.33 1.29
N CYS A 2 5.66 5.38 2.20
CA CYS A 2 4.75 4.24 2.32
C CYS A 2 4.40 4.06 3.79
N THR A 3 3.11 4.03 4.13
CA THR A 3 2.62 3.82 5.49
C THR A 3 1.55 2.74 5.49
N CYS A 4 1.52 1.88 6.50
CA CYS A 4 0.50 0.86 6.70
C CYS A 4 0.13 0.83 8.17
N MET A 5 -1.14 1.04 8.47
CA MET A 5 -1.74 0.81 9.77
C MET A 5 -2.56 -0.46 9.70
N PHE A 6 -2.31 -1.40 10.61
CA PHE A 6 -2.90 -2.74 10.51
C PHE A 6 -3.13 -3.36 11.88
N LEU A 7 -4.02 -4.35 11.92
CA LEU A 7 -4.41 -5.04 13.15
C LEU A 7 -4.78 -6.48 12.80
N LEU A 8 -4.38 -7.40 13.68
CA LEU A 8 -4.98 -8.73 13.78
C LEU A 8 -5.97 -8.73 14.94
N ASP A 9 -7.26 -8.75 14.61
CA ASP A 9 -8.34 -8.96 15.56
C ASP A 9 -8.51 -10.47 15.78
N GLU A 10 -7.82 -10.99 16.80
CA GLU A 10 -7.84 -12.39 17.17
C GLU A 10 -9.25 -12.89 17.51
N LYS A 11 -10.12 -12.02 18.07
CA LYS A 11 -11.49 -12.42 18.43
C LYS A 11 -12.34 -12.69 17.20
N ALA A 12 -12.11 -11.93 16.13
CA ALA A 12 -12.80 -12.11 14.86
C ALA A 12 -12.05 -13.05 13.90
N GLY A 13 -10.81 -13.45 14.20
CA GLY A 13 -9.94 -14.16 13.25
C GLY A 13 -9.71 -13.34 11.98
N ARG A 14 -9.55 -12.03 12.14
CA ARG A 14 -9.54 -11.06 11.04
C ARG A 14 -8.26 -10.24 11.03
N PHE A 15 -7.66 -10.10 9.86
CA PHE A 15 -6.61 -9.11 9.63
C PHE A 15 -7.15 -7.95 8.81
N ILE A 16 -6.81 -6.73 9.24
CA ILE A 16 -7.19 -5.50 8.56
C ILE A 16 -5.96 -4.63 8.31
N ALA A 17 -5.95 -3.92 7.20
CA ALA A 17 -4.92 -2.95 6.86
C ALA A 17 -5.50 -1.73 6.15
N ALA A 18 -5.07 -0.54 6.56
CA ALA A 18 -5.16 0.70 5.80
C ALA A 18 -3.75 1.11 5.40
N GLU A 19 -3.52 1.34 4.12
CA GLU A 19 -2.21 1.70 3.62
C GLU A 19 -2.25 2.87 2.65
N SER A 20 -1.19 3.67 2.68
CA SER A 20 -0.91 4.71 1.74
C SER A 20 0.40 4.41 1.03
N ARG A 21 0.40 4.61 -0.27
CA ARG A 21 1.60 4.64 -1.09
C ARG A 21 1.66 5.94 -1.85
N GLU A 22 2.78 6.61 -1.67
CA GLU A 22 3.17 7.80 -2.40
C GLU A 22 4.39 7.49 -3.23
N HIS A 23 4.22 7.63 -4.53
CA HIS A 23 5.28 7.37 -5.49
C HIS A 23 5.64 8.63 -6.26
N SER A 24 6.87 8.65 -6.76
CA SER A 24 7.29 9.66 -7.73
C SER A 24 6.37 9.62 -8.95
N PRO A 25 5.88 10.76 -9.47
CA PRO A 25 5.11 10.80 -10.72
C PRO A 25 5.93 10.30 -11.91
N TYR A 26 7.25 10.29 -11.79
CA TYR A 26 8.18 9.88 -12.84
C TYR A 26 8.30 8.35 -12.96
N ARG A 27 7.78 7.57 -11.99
CA ARG A 27 7.70 6.11 -12.09
C ARG A 27 6.24 5.66 -11.95
N PRO A 28 5.60 5.28 -13.07
CA PRO A 28 4.18 4.93 -13.12
C PRO A 28 3.80 3.79 -12.18
N HIS A 29 2.57 3.84 -11.67
CA HIS A 29 1.95 2.72 -10.98
C HIS A 29 0.44 2.75 -11.22
N GLY A 30 -0.24 1.70 -10.77
CA GLY A 30 -1.68 1.54 -10.86
C GLY A 30 -2.17 1.76 -12.29
N PHE A 31 -3.11 2.68 -12.47
CA PHE A 31 -3.73 2.90 -13.78
C PHE A 31 -2.73 3.31 -14.88
N ASP A 32 -1.83 4.28 -14.62
CA ASP A 32 -0.83 4.69 -15.62
C ASP A 32 0.18 3.57 -15.93
N ALA A 33 0.55 2.74 -14.95
CA ALA A 33 1.37 1.56 -15.21
C ALA A 33 0.63 0.54 -16.08
N ALA A 34 -0.61 0.18 -15.73
CA ALA A 34 -1.44 -0.71 -16.53
C ALA A 34 -1.60 -0.20 -17.97
N ARG A 35 -1.78 1.12 -18.15
CA ARG A 35 -1.84 1.77 -19.45
C ARG A 35 -0.53 1.62 -20.23
N LYS A 36 0.62 1.90 -19.61
CA LYS A 36 1.95 1.81 -20.25
C LYS A 36 2.36 0.38 -20.59
N LEU A 37 1.96 -0.57 -19.76
CA LEU A 37 2.14 -2.00 -20.00
C LEU A 37 1.15 -2.58 -21.03
N GLY A 38 0.16 -1.78 -21.47
CA GLY A 38 -0.82 -2.21 -22.46
C GLY A 38 -1.85 -3.22 -21.94
N LEU A 39 -2.09 -3.26 -20.62
CA LEU A 39 -3.02 -4.19 -19.99
C LEU A 39 -4.47 -3.83 -20.33
N HIS A 40 -5.31 -4.86 -20.50
CA HIS A 40 -6.73 -4.70 -20.75
C HIS A 40 -7.52 -5.74 -19.96
N PRO A 41 -8.50 -5.33 -19.12
CA PRO A 41 -8.82 -3.95 -18.70
C PRO A 41 -7.71 -3.27 -17.87
N ARG A 42 -7.69 -1.93 -17.88
CA ARG A 42 -6.68 -1.11 -17.17
C ARG A 42 -7.15 -0.84 -15.74
N TYR A 43 -6.94 -1.81 -14.86
CA TYR A 43 -7.14 -1.62 -13.43
C TYR A 43 -5.81 -1.33 -12.74
N SER A 44 -5.88 -0.61 -11.63
CA SER A 44 -4.72 -0.30 -10.79
C SER A 44 -4.37 -1.46 -9.86
N TYR A 45 -5.43 -2.16 -9.44
CA TYR A 45 -5.37 -3.37 -8.64
C TYR A 45 -6.23 -4.44 -9.30
N GLY A 46 -5.70 -5.66 -9.39
CA GLY A 46 -6.40 -6.77 -10.02
C GLY A 46 -5.54 -8.02 -10.16
N PRO A 47 -6.08 -9.07 -10.79
CA PRO A 47 -5.38 -10.34 -11.03
C PRO A 47 -4.47 -10.27 -12.26
N HIS A 48 -3.67 -9.20 -12.36
CA HIS A 48 -2.91 -8.84 -13.56
C HIS A 48 -2.02 -9.97 -14.09
N TRP A 49 -1.33 -10.67 -13.18
CA TRP A 49 -0.37 -11.75 -13.50
C TRP A 49 -1.04 -13.04 -13.96
N HIS A 50 -2.28 -13.30 -13.54
CA HIS A 50 -3.07 -14.42 -14.05
C HIS A 50 -3.60 -14.12 -15.47
N ASP A 51 -4.11 -12.91 -15.66
CA ASP A 51 -4.79 -12.49 -16.89
C ASP A 51 -3.81 -12.19 -18.03
N ASN A 52 -2.56 -11.82 -17.72
CA ASN A 52 -1.55 -11.42 -18.69
C ASN A 52 -0.28 -12.27 -18.56
N SER A 53 -0.14 -13.30 -19.40
CA SER A 53 1.00 -14.23 -19.35
C SER A 53 2.36 -13.54 -19.53
N GLY A 54 2.42 -12.48 -20.32
CA GLY A 54 3.65 -11.70 -20.52
C GLY A 54 4.16 -10.97 -19.26
N LEU A 55 3.30 -10.75 -18.24
CA LEU A 55 3.74 -10.25 -16.94
C LEU A 55 4.33 -11.37 -16.07
N ALA A 56 3.69 -12.54 -16.07
CA ALA A 56 4.20 -13.70 -15.34
C ALA A 56 5.56 -14.17 -15.88
N GLU A 57 5.77 -14.10 -17.20
CA GLU A 57 7.06 -14.44 -17.84
C GLU A 57 8.17 -13.39 -17.63
N ARG A 58 7.79 -12.16 -17.24
CA ARG A 58 8.74 -11.11 -16.86
C ARG A 58 9.28 -11.29 -15.45
N ALA A 59 8.60 -12.08 -14.61
CA ALA A 59 9.10 -12.46 -13.30
C ALA A 59 10.29 -13.44 -13.46
N ARG A 60 11.49 -12.89 -13.62
CA ARG A 60 12.69 -13.66 -14.03
C ARG A 60 13.55 -14.07 -12.85
N THR A 61 13.29 -13.54 -11.66
CA THR A 61 14.26 -13.55 -10.56
C THR A 61 13.82 -14.39 -9.37
N ILE A 62 12.51 -14.51 -9.15
CA ILE A 62 11.90 -15.47 -8.22
C ILE A 62 11.31 -16.61 -9.05
N PRO A 63 11.38 -17.89 -8.61
CA PRO A 63 10.69 -18.98 -9.28
C PRO A 63 9.23 -18.60 -9.54
N ALA A 64 8.86 -18.48 -10.81
CA ALA A 64 7.53 -18.06 -11.19
C ALA A 64 6.50 -19.06 -10.61
N PRO A 65 5.50 -18.57 -9.86
CA PRO A 65 4.44 -19.43 -9.37
C PRO A 65 3.72 -20.11 -10.55
N ASP A 66 3.17 -21.30 -10.31
CA ASP A 66 2.26 -21.91 -11.28
C ASP A 66 1.11 -20.93 -11.57
N ARG A 67 0.73 -20.81 -12.84
CA ARG A 67 -0.34 -19.91 -13.27
C ARG A 67 -1.65 -20.20 -12.54
N ALA A 68 -1.92 -21.46 -12.23
CA ALA A 68 -3.09 -21.85 -11.44
C ALA A 68 -3.08 -21.21 -10.04
N ALA A 69 -1.90 -21.06 -9.43
CA ALA A 69 -1.76 -20.44 -8.11
C ALA A 69 -1.97 -18.92 -8.15
N LEU A 70 -1.77 -18.28 -9.31
CA LEU A 70 -1.99 -16.84 -9.52
C LEU A 70 -3.47 -16.47 -9.71
N ALA A 71 -4.35 -17.44 -9.95
CA ALA A 71 -5.77 -17.18 -10.24
C ALA A 71 -6.49 -16.42 -9.11
N ASP A 72 -6.07 -16.63 -7.87
CA ASP A 72 -6.60 -15.95 -6.68
C ASP A 72 -5.74 -14.75 -6.24
N VAL A 73 -4.67 -14.40 -6.96
CA VAL A 73 -3.74 -13.34 -6.53
C VAL A 73 -4.13 -12.00 -7.15
N PHE A 74 -4.42 -11.03 -6.29
CA PHE A 74 -4.68 -9.64 -6.63
C PHE A 74 -3.51 -8.78 -6.17
N GLY A 75 -3.21 -7.70 -6.87
CA GLY A 75 -2.17 -6.79 -6.43
C GLY A 75 -2.13 -5.49 -7.22
N GLY A 76 -1.42 -4.52 -6.67
CA GLY A 76 -1.17 -3.23 -7.31
C GLY A 76 -0.04 -3.34 -8.31
N ILE A 77 -0.23 -2.85 -9.54
CA ILE A 77 0.74 -2.98 -10.64
C ILE A 77 1.70 -1.79 -10.74
N ASP A 78 3.01 -2.03 -10.81
CA ASP A 78 4.01 -1.00 -11.10
C ASP A 78 4.41 -0.94 -12.58
N ALA A 79 5.21 0.06 -12.96
CA ALA A 79 5.61 0.30 -14.35
C ALA A 79 6.43 -0.85 -14.97
N GLU A 80 7.09 -1.65 -14.15
CA GLU A 80 7.97 -2.74 -14.56
C GLU A 80 7.22 -4.08 -14.62
N GLY A 81 6.07 -4.17 -13.97
CA GLY A 81 5.19 -5.35 -13.92
C GLY A 81 5.23 -6.08 -12.58
N GLY A 82 5.89 -5.52 -11.57
CA GLY A 82 5.87 -5.99 -10.19
C GLY A 82 4.72 -5.41 -9.37
N ALA A 83 4.79 -5.63 -8.06
CA ALA A 83 3.82 -5.19 -7.07
C ALA A 83 4.49 -4.72 -5.79
N TRP A 84 3.89 -3.70 -5.16
CA TRP A 84 4.20 -3.31 -3.77
C TRP A 84 3.25 -3.95 -2.77
N LEU A 85 2.09 -4.38 -3.24
CA LEU A 85 1.04 -5.02 -2.47
C LEU A 85 0.42 -6.10 -3.34
N ALA A 86 0.43 -7.33 -2.83
CA ALA A 86 -0.36 -8.42 -3.38
C ALA A 86 -1.04 -9.18 -2.25
N PHE A 87 -2.16 -9.81 -2.56
CA PHE A 87 -2.89 -10.65 -1.64
C PHE A 87 -3.64 -11.76 -2.36
N ASN A 88 -3.95 -12.83 -1.63
CA ASN A 88 -4.74 -13.93 -2.12
C ASN A 88 -6.21 -13.77 -1.74
N SER A 89 -7.12 -13.68 -2.70
CA SER A 89 -8.56 -13.52 -2.44
C SER A 89 -9.15 -14.69 -1.66
N ARG A 90 -8.60 -15.90 -1.81
CA ARG A 90 -9.09 -17.13 -1.18
C ARG A 90 -8.45 -17.37 0.19
N THR A 91 -7.12 -17.32 0.28
CA THR A 91 -6.40 -17.66 1.53
C THR A 91 -6.29 -16.48 2.48
N GLY A 92 -6.45 -15.25 1.98
CA GLY A 92 -6.33 -14.03 2.78
C GLY A 92 -4.88 -13.61 3.06
N VAL A 93 -3.89 -14.32 2.52
CA VAL A 93 -2.48 -13.95 2.66
C VAL A 93 -2.26 -12.60 2.01
N TYR A 94 -1.88 -11.62 2.81
CA TYR A 94 -1.60 -10.24 2.46
C TYR A 94 -0.09 -10.01 2.53
N CYS A 95 0.48 -9.40 1.49
CA CYS A 95 1.92 -9.20 1.33
C CYS A 95 2.20 -7.78 0.86
N LYS A 96 2.76 -6.94 1.72
CA LYS A 96 3.10 -5.54 1.43
C LYS A 96 4.58 -5.27 1.62
N LEU A 97 5.20 -4.74 0.58
CA LEU A 97 6.58 -4.30 0.56
C LEU A 97 6.69 -2.81 0.92
N PHE A 98 7.72 -2.47 1.69
CA PHE A 98 8.10 -1.11 2.06
C PHE A 98 9.54 -0.88 1.63
N GLU A 99 9.73 0.06 0.71
CA GLU A 99 11.04 0.48 0.24
C GLU A 99 11.23 1.97 0.49
N SER A 100 12.42 2.33 0.97
CA SER A 100 12.79 3.71 1.32
C SER A 100 13.43 4.47 0.17
N ASP A 101 13.97 3.80 -0.85
CA ASP A 101 14.68 4.44 -1.95
C ASP A 101 14.46 3.72 -3.29
N TYR A 102 13.85 4.41 -4.27
CA TYR A 102 13.51 3.86 -5.59
C TYR A 102 14.57 4.24 -6.65
N GLY A 103 15.85 4.24 -6.25
CA GLY A 103 16.97 4.44 -7.16
C GLY A 103 17.29 3.19 -7.99
N THR A 104 16.89 3.20 -9.26
CA THR A 104 17.49 2.44 -10.39
C THR A 104 17.89 0.97 -10.16
N VAL A 105 16.97 0.09 -9.75
CA VAL A 105 17.23 -1.37 -9.85
C VAL A 105 15.98 -2.12 -10.31
N ASP A 106 16.17 -2.99 -11.31
CA ASP A 106 15.34 -4.16 -11.65
C ASP A 106 15.35 -5.14 -10.45
N SER A 107 14.74 -4.75 -9.32
CA SER A 107 14.91 -5.49 -8.08
C SER A 107 13.89 -6.63 -7.96
N ILE A 108 14.42 -7.82 -7.68
CA ILE A 108 13.72 -9.05 -7.27
C ILE A 108 12.59 -8.78 -6.26
N THR A 109 12.75 -7.73 -5.45
CA THR A 109 11.81 -7.32 -4.41
C THR A 109 10.41 -6.99 -4.93
N HIS A 110 10.26 -6.47 -6.17
CA HIS A 110 8.93 -6.09 -6.68
C HIS A 110 8.11 -7.30 -7.14
N GLU A 111 8.74 -8.45 -7.37
CA GLU A 111 8.04 -9.72 -7.63
C GLU A 111 7.62 -10.43 -6.34
N LEU A 112 8.30 -10.12 -5.23
CA LEU A 112 8.19 -10.87 -3.98
C LEU A 112 6.77 -10.85 -3.38
N PRO A 113 6.02 -9.73 -3.35
CA PRO A 113 4.64 -9.77 -2.87
C PRO A 113 3.76 -10.78 -3.61
N ILE A 114 3.90 -10.88 -4.93
CA ILE A 114 3.12 -11.79 -5.78
C ILE A 114 3.48 -13.24 -5.45
N ALA A 115 4.78 -13.53 -5.36
CA ALA A 115 5.28 -14.86 -5.04
C ALA A 115 4.92 -15.30 -3.61
N CYS A 116 4.86 -14.38 -2.65
CA CYS A 116 4.40 -14.68 -1.29
C CYS A 116 2.89 -14.91 -1.21
N ALA A 117 2.09 -14.17 -1.99
CA ALA A 117 0.63 -14.26 -1.96
C ALA A 117 0.08 -15.60 -2.46
N VAL A 118 0.86 -16.42 -3.17
CA VAL A 118 0.38 -17.75 -3.61
C VAL A 118 0.35 -18.81 -2.51
N HIS A 119 0.92 -18.52 -1.34
CA HIS A 119 1.00 -19.48 -0.24
C HIS A 119 -0.33 -19.60 0.54
N GLU A 120 -0.53 -20.76 1.17
CA GLU A 120 -1.75 -21.08 1.92
C GLU A 120 -1.84 -20.40 3.30
N SER A 121 -0.74 -19.81 3.80
CA SER A 121 -0.72 -19.07 5.07
C SER A 121 0.36 -18.00 5.11
N SER A 122 0.16 -17.01 5.97
CA SER A 122 1.12 -15.93 6.22
C SER A 122 2.47 -16.45 6.71
N ARG A 123 2.47 -17.54 7.50
CA ARG A 123 3.69 -18.22 7.96
C ARG A 123 4.48 -18.84 6.81
N ALA A 124 3.80 -19.60 5.94
CA ALA A 124 4.46 -20.21 4.78
C ALA A 124 5.01 -19.14 3.81
N ALA A 125 4.26 -18.06 3.62
CA ALA A 125 4.70 -16.89 2.86
C ALA A 125 5.92 -16.20 3.50
N ALA A 126 5.95 -16.06 4.83
CA ALA A 126 7.07 -15.48 5.56
C ALA A 126 8.32 -16.33 5.51
N ASP A 127 8.21 -17.65 5.65
CA ASP A 127 9.34 -18.58 5.52
C ASP A 127 9.93 -18.51 4.09
N PHE A 128 9.07 -18.49 3.06
CA PHE A 128 9.50 -18.30 1.68
C PHE A 128 10.19 -16.95 1.46
N ALA A 129 9.60 -15.85 1.95
CA ALA A 129 10.18 -14.52 1.81
C ALA A 129 11.55 -14.43 2.49
N ALA A 130 11.71 -15.03 3.67
CA ALA A 130 12.98 -15.07 4.38
C ALA A 130 14.05 -15.85 3.60
N GLU A 131 13.68 -16.95 2.95
CA GLU A 131 14.59 -17.69 2.06
C GLU A 131 15.05 -16.83 0.88
N ILE A 132 14.12 -16.19 0.17
CA ILE A 132 14.44 -15.35 -1.00
C ILE A 132 15.32 -14.16 -0.59
N LEU A 133 14.93 -13.45 0.46
CA LEU A 133 15.68 -12.31 0.99
C LEU A 133 17.01 -12.72 1.61
N GLY A 134 17.19 -13.98 2.00
CA GLY A 134 18.44 -14.48 2.59
C GLY A 134 19.47 -14.95 1.57
N ARG A 135 19.14 -14.95 0.27
CA ARG A 135 20.09 -15.28 -0.80
C ARG A 135 21.17 -14.20 -0.87
N ASP A 136 22.43 -14.65 -0.95
CA ASP A 136 23.62 -13.81 -1.12
C ASP A 136 23.69 -13.30 -2.56
N ASP A 137 22.72 -12.46 -2.90
CA ASP A 137 22.64 -11.72 -4.14
C ASP A 137 22.72 -10.23 -3.80
N ALA A 138 23.75 -9.56 -4.34
CA ALA A 138 24.01 -8.14 -4.17
C ALA A 138 22.89 -7.26 -4.77
N ALA A 139 21.94 -7.83 -5.51
CA ALA A 139 20.83 -7.13 -6.16
C ALA A 139 19.60 -6.90 -5.25
N VAL A 140 19.55 -7.43 -4.03
CA VAL A 140 18.38 -7.25 -3.14
C VAL A 140 18.65 -6.11 -2.14
N PRO A 141 17.96 -4.95 -2.28
CA PRO A 141 18.17 -3.81 -1.39
C PRO A 141 17.61 -4.05 0.02
N PRO A 142 18.05 -3.24 1.01
CA PRO A 142 17.39 -3.17 2.30
C PRO A 142 15.91 -2.91 2.13
N SER A 143 15.10 -3.70 2.80
CA SER A 143 13.65 -3.69 2.60
C SER A 143 12.93 -4.17 3.84
N ARG A 144 11.67 -3.74 3.99
CA ARG A 144 10.76 -4.28 5.00
C ARG A 144 9.53 -4.84 4.30
N MET A 145 9.00 -5.94 4.80
CA MET A 145 7.79 -6.55 4.26
C MET A 145 6.85 -6.95 5.38
N LEU A 146 5.58 -6.59 5.25
CA LEU A 146 4.49 -7.07 6.09
C LEU A 146 3.83 -8.25 5.39
N ILE A 147 3.76 -9.38 6.09
CA ILE A 147 3.04 -10.57 5.65
C ILE A 147 2.03 -10.95 6.73
N ALA A 148 0.77 -11.10 6.34
CA ALA A 148 -0.30 -11.33 7.31
C ALA A 148 -1.45 -12.16 6.71
N ASP A 149 -2.21 -12.81 7.57
CA ASP A 149 -3.52 -13.39 7.27
C ASP A 149 -4.41 -13.25 8.51
N GLY A 150 -5.61 -13.83 8.50
CA GLY A 150 -6.53 -13.80 9.65
C GLY A 150 -6.03 -14.51 10.93
N ARG A 151 -4.80 -15.05 10.94
CA ARG A 151 -4.25 -15.83 12.06
C ARG A 151 -2.93 -15.29 12.59
N GLU A 152 -2.03 -14.86 11.70
CA GLU A 152 -0.68 -14.44 12.09
C GLU A 152 -0.22 -13.22 11.26
N MET A 153 0.73 -12.47 11.82
CA MET A 153 1.36 -11.32 11.17
C MET A 153 2.87 -11.35 11.41
N PHE A 154 3.63 -11.07 10.36
CA PHE A 154 5.09 -11.04 10.37
C PHE A 154 5.60 -9.77 9.72
N VAL A 155 6.67 -9.22 10.29
CA VAL A 155 7.49 -8.20 9.63
C VAL A 155 8.83 -8.81 9.34
N LEU A 156 9.17 -8.85 8.06
CA LEU A 156 10.50 -9.20 7.60
C LEU A 156 11.29 -7.92 7.36
N ALA A 157 12.55 -7.92 7.73
CA ALA A 157 13.49 -6.85 7.41
C ALA A 157 14.82 -7.43 6.94
N ARG A 158 15.29 -6.96 5.79
CA ARG A 158 16.67 -7.16 5.30
C ARG A 158 17.45 -5.87 5.56
N ASP A 159 18.57 -5.97 6.26
CA ASP A 159 19.45 -4.83 6.52
C ASP A 159 20.48 -4.60 5.40
N GLU A 160 21.31 -3.56 5.54
CA GLU A 160 22.38 -3.22 4.58
C GLU A 160 23.47 -4.29 4.48
N ALA A 161 23.65 -5.11 5.52
CA ALA A 161 24.58 -6.23 5.52
C ALA A 161 23.98 -7.50 4.90
N GLY A 162 22.71 -7.45 4.45
CA GLY A 162 22.00 -8.58 3.88
C GLY A 162 21.43 -9.55 4.93
N ALA A 163 21.49 -9.22 6.22
CA ALA A 163 20.91 -10.05 7.26
C ALA A 163 19.39 -9.91 7.26
N VAL A 164 18.68 -11.04 7.31
CA VAL A 164 17.22 -11.11 7.32
C VAL A 164 16.71 -11.44 8.71
N THR A 165 15.74 -10.66 9.16
CA THR A 165 15.03 -10.91 10.42
C THR A 165 13.54 -11.07 10.14
N THR A 166 12.93 -12.09 10.75
CA THR A 166 11.48 -12.32 10.69
C THR A 166 10.91 -12.14 12.09
N THR A 167 10.08 -11.12 12.26
CA THR A 167 9.52 -10.74 13.55
C THR A 167 8.02 -11.03 13.58
N PRO A 168 7.52 -11.97 14.39
CA PRO A 168 6.09 -12.12 14.60
C PRO A 168 5.53 -10.92 15.37
N LEU A 169 4.35 -10.44 14.99
CA LEU A 169 3.66 -9.34 15.67
C LEU A 169 2.50 -9.85 16.52
N ALA A 170 2.30 -9.20 17.67
CA ALA A 170 1.21 -9.53 18.58
C ALA A 170 -0.16 -9.10 18.01
N ALA A 171 -1.18 -9.90 18.26
CA ALA A 171 -2.56 -9.57 17.95
C ALA A 171 -3.16 -8.57 18.96
N GLY A 172 -4.35 -8.04 18.66
CA GLY A 172 -5.17 -7.29 19.62
C GLY A 172 -4.82 -5.82 19.79
N ALA A 173 -3.80 -5.31 19.11
CA ALA A 173 -3.46 -3.89 19.08
C ALA A 173 -3.07 -3.43 17.65
N PRO A 174 -3.42 -2.19 17.26
CA PRO A 174 -2.97 -1.62 16.00
C PRO A 174 -1.44 -1.46 15.95
N HIS A 175 -0.87 -1.81 14.81
CA HIS A 175 0.54 -1.61 14.47
C HIS A 175 0.65 -0.65 13.30
N VAL A 176 1.77 0.06 13.21
CA VAL A 176 2.05 0.92 12.06
C VAL A 176 3.47 0.70 11.57
N LEU A 177 3.60 0.46 10.27
CA LEU A 177 4.88 0.46 9.56
C LEU A 177 4.91 1.64 8.60
N SER A 178 5.99 2.41 8.63
CA SER A 178 6.13 3.60 7.81
C SER A 178 7.56 3.83 7.36
N THR A 179 7.74 4.32 6.13
CA THR A 179 9.01 4.86 5.64
C THR A 179 9.21 6.32 6.06
N ALA A 180 8.25 6.93 6.76
CA ALA A 180 8.25 8.33 7.18
C ALA A 180 8.97 8.59 8.52
N GLY A 181 9.33 7.53 9.24
CA GLY A 181 9.90 7.58 10.59
C GLY A 181 8.91 7.20 11.69
N ASP A 182 9.45 6.92 12.88
CA ASP A 182 8.73 6.23 13.97
C ASP A 182 7.70 7.10 14.69
N GLY A 183 7.93 8.42 14.79
CA GLY A 183 7.02 9.31 15.51
C GLY A 183 5.62 9.42 14.90
N LEU A 184 5.49 9.33 13.58
CA LEU A 184 4.18 9.24 12.92
C LEU A 184 3.51 7.90 13.22
N ALA A 185 4.28 6.80 13.17
CA ALA A 185 3.77 5.45 13.39
C ALA A 185 3.15 5.30 14.79
N GLU A 186 3.84 5.80 15.83
CA GLU A 186 3.34 5.77 17.20
C GLU A 186 2.03 6.55 17.38
N ARG A 187 1.93 7.76 16.81
CA ARG A 187 0.71 8.58 16.88
C ARG A 187 -0.48 7.91 16.19
N LEU A 188 -0.26 7.35 15.00
CA LEU A 188 -1.31 6.66 14.25
C LEU A 188 -1.79 5.41 15.00
N ALA A 189 -0.86 4.61 15.51
CA ALA A 189 -1.19 3.45 16.34
C ALA A 189 -2.00 3.86 17.57
N GLN A 190 -1.58 4.91 18.28
CA GLN A 190 -2.29 5.43 19.45
C GLN A 190 -3.72 5.88 19.10
N ARG A 191 -3.92 6.63 18.01
CA ARG A 191 -5.26 7.06 17.60
C ARG A 191 -6.14 5.89 17.20
N ALA A 192 -5.59 4.89 16.51
CA ALA A 192 -6.35 3.70 16.15
C ALA A 192 -6.83 2.91 17.37
N THR A 193 -6.13 2.96 18.51
CA THR A 193 -6.59 2.30 19.75
C THR A 193 -7.82 2.95 20.38
N THR A 194 -8.15 4.20 20.04
CA THR A 194 -9.28 4.92 20.65
C THR A 194 -10.58 4.78 19.87
N VAL A 195 -10.54 4.09 18.72
CA VAL A 195 -11.69 3.88 17.83
C VAL A 195 -11.94 2.39 17.60
N PRO A 196 -13.17 1.98 17.25
CA PRO A 196 -13.45 0.58 16.91
C PRO A 196 -12.63 0.09 15.73
N ALA A 197 -12.19 -1.18 15.78
CA ALA A 197 -11.58 -1.84 14.65
C ALA A 197 -12.59 -2.02 13.50
N PRO A 198 -12.22 -1.72 12.25
CA PRO A 198 -13.01 -2.02 11.07
C PRO A 198 -13.33 -3.50 10.91
N THR A 199 -14.36 -3.76 10.12
CA THR A 199 -14.80 -5.08 9.70
C THR A 199 -14.64 -5.24 8.20
N GLY A 200 -15.11 -6.37 7.65
CA GLY A 200 -15.27 -6.53 6.22
C GLY A 200 -16.19 -5.48 5.57
N GLU A 201 -17.02 -4.73 6.32
CA GLU A 201 -17.94 -3.76 5.73
C GLU A 201 -17.29 -2.39 5.48
N LEU A 202 -17.40 -1.87 4.24
CA LEU A 202 -16.82 -0.58 3.83
C LEU A 202 -17.14 0.56 4.81
N TYR A 203 -18.40 0.70 5.24
CA TYR A 203 -18.82 1.80 6.12
C TYR A 203 -18.24 1.71 7.54
N SER A 204 -17.76 0.55 7.98
CA SER A 204 -17.10 0.40 9.28
C SER A 204 -15.71 1.06 9.34
N TRP A 205 -15.14 1.44 8.20
CA TRP A 205 -13.78 2.00 8.11
C TRP A 205 -13.66 3.48 8.47
N GLY A 206 -14.77 4.21 8.51
CA GLY A 206 -14.76 5.67 8.75
C GLY A 206 -13.90 6.11 9.95
N PRO A 207 -14.07 5.54 11.15
CA PRO A 207 -13.26 5.92 12.32
C PRO A 207 -11.76 5.68 12.15
N TRP A 208 -11.36 4.56 11.52
CA TRP A 208 -9.95 4.26 11.24
C TRP A 208 -9.39 5.17 10.15
N LEU A 209 -10.14 5.47 9.09
CA LEU A 209 -9.73 6.42 8.05
C LEU A 209 -9.51 7.82 8.63
N SER A 210 -10.38 8.26 9.55
CA SER A 210 -10.16 9.49 10.32
C SER A 210 -8.87 9.41 11.13
N ALA A 211 -8.65 8.37 11.94
CA ALA A 211 -7.41 8.21 12.71
C ALA A 211 -6.14 8.19 11.83
N TYR A 212 -6.26 7.63 10.62
CA TYR A 212 -5.19 7.48 9.65
C TYR A 212 -4.81 8.79 8.95
N THR A 213 -5.78 9.68 8.73
CA THR A 213 -5.61 10.90 7.94
C THR A 213 -5.54 12.19 8.77
N ASP A 214 -6.15 12.21 9.95
CA ASP A 214 -6.25 13.36 10.84
C ASP A 214 -4.86 13.83 11.31
N PRO A 215 -4.50 15.12 11.25
CA PRO A 215 -3.28 15.65 11.87
C PRO A 215 -3.31 15.61 13.41
N GLY A 216 -4.47 15.41 14.03
CA GLY A 216 -4.72 15.47 15.48
C GLY A 216 -5.17 16.87 15.92
N ALA A 217 -5.73 16.98 17.12
CA ALA A 217 -6.32 18.24 17.64
C ALA A 217 -5.33 19.42 17.72
N ASP A 218 -4.05 19.14 17.95
CA ASP A 218 -2.98 20.15 18.00
C ASP A 218 -2.09 20.14 16.75
N GLY A 219 -2.48 19.37 15.72
CA GLY A 219 -1.73 19.26 14.49
C GLY A 219 -1.91 20.52 13.61
N PRO A 220 -0.90 20.93 12.84
CA PRO A 220 -1.03 22.06 11.95
C PRO A 220 -2.12 21.78 10.90
N GLU A 221 -2.97 22.77 10.64
CA GLU A 221 -3.82 22.73 9.45
C GLU A 221 -2.94 22.57 8.21
N TYR A 222 -3.46 21.93 7.16
CA TYR A 222 -2.68 21.71 5.95
C TYR A 222 -2.16 23.02 5.31
N HIS A 223 -2.84 24.14 5.54
CA HIS A 223 -2.45 25.45 5.01
C HIS A 223 -1.34 26.12 5.82
N ASP A 224 -0.97 25.55 6.97
CA ASP A 224 0.10 26.06 7.82
C ASP A 224 1.47 25.69 7.25
N LYS A 225 2.39 26.65 7.23
CA LYS A 225 3.80 26.45 6.82
C LYS A 225 4.56 25.50 7.76
N ALA A 226 4.04 25.29 8.97
CA ALA A 226 4.54 24.29 9.91
C ALA A 226 4.12 22.87 9.54
N TRP A 227 3.13 22.69 8.65
CA TRP A 227 2.78 21.39 8.12
C TRP A 227 3.97 20.82 7.36
N THR A 228 4.43 19.64 7.76
CA THR A 228 5.50 18.94 7.07
C THR A 228 5.05 17.55 6.67
N ALA A 229 5.39 17.19 5.43
CA ALA A 229 5.36 15.83 4.95
C ALA A 229 6.09 14.92 5.96
N PHE A 230 5.65 13.66 6.10
CA PHE A 230 6.23 12.63 6.97
C PHE A 230 5.97 12.72 8.48
N SER A 231 5.60 13.89 9.01
CA SER A 231 5.34 14.03 10.45
C SER A 231 3.86 14.13 10.81
N THR A 232 2.99 14.57 9.90
CA THR A 232 1.64 15.03 10.29
C THR A 232 0.52 14.04 9.97
N SER A 233 0.57 13.34 8.83
CA SER A 233 -0.48 12.42 8.37
C SER A 233 0.12 11.26 7.56
N ALA A 234 -0.57 10.13 7.51
CA ALA A 234 -0.20 9.01 6.64
C ALA A 234 -0.40 9.33 5.15
N VAL A 235 -1.13 10.40 4.80
CA VAL A 235 -1.53 10.70 3.43
C VAL A 235 -1.10 12.13 3.07
N GLN A 236 0.00 12.32 2.34
CA GLN A 236 0.63 13.63 2.04
C GLN A 236 0.05 14.34 0.81
N PRO A 237 -0.65 15.46 0.93
CA PRO A 237 -1.25 16.15 -0.23
C PRO A 237 -0.22 16.49 -1.33
N PRO A 238 -0.66 16.81 -2.56
CA PRO A 238 0.25 17.05 -3.67
C PRO A 238 1.33 18.07 -3.31
N PHE A 239 2.57 17.81 -3.73
CA PHE A 239 3.71 18.69 -3.43
C PHE A 239 4.57 19.01 -4.66
N VAL A 240 5.28 20.14 -4.61
CA VAL A 240 6.19 20.56 -5.67
C VAL A 240 7.57 19.98 -5.38
N THR A 241 8.16 19.29 -6.37
CA THR A 241 9.45 18.59 -6.26
C THR A 241 10.66 19.46 -6.60
N ALA A 242 10.45 20.63 -7.19
CA ALA A 242 11.52 21.53 -7.61
C ALA A 242 11.89 22.53 -6.50
N GLY A 243 13.05 22.32 -5.85
CA GLY A 243 13.71 23.28 -4.93
C GLY A 243 13.92 22.77 -3.50
N ASP A 244 14.98 23.26 -2.86
CA ASP A 244 15.59 22.75 -1.62
C ASP A 244 14.67 22.78 -0.37
N ASP A 245 13.50 23.45 -0.42
CA ASP A 245 12.60 23.67 0.72
C ASP A 245 11.08 23.50 0.41
N LEU A 246 10.69 23.01 -0.77
CA LEU A 246 9.31 23.14 -1.28
C LEU A 246 8.34 21.97 -1.01
N HIS A 247 8.78 20.93 -0.31
CA HIS A 247 7.89 19.86 0.20
C HIS A 247 6.79 20.35 1.17
N ARG A 248 6.82 21.63 1.58
CA ARG A 248 5.94 22.20 2.62
C ARG A 248 4.76 23.03 2.11
N ASN A 249 4.75 23.55 0.87
CA ASN A 249 3.89 24.69 0.50
C ASN A 249 3.04 24.57 -0.79
N ALA A 250 2.95 23.38 -1.40
CA ALA A 250 2.28 23.23 -2.69
C ALA A 250 0.77 23.50 -2.71
N SER A 251 0.15 23.65 -1.55
CA SER A 251 -1.23 24.14 -1.41
C SER A 251 -1.40 25.63 -1.75
N LEU A 252 -0.33 26.43 -1.67
CA LEU A 252 -0.48 27.90 -1.65
C LEU A 252 -0.35 28.56 -3.02
N PHE A 253 0.29 27.91 -4.01
CA PHE A 253 0.51 28.50 -5.34
C PHE A 253 0.44 27.45 -6.46
N PRO A 254 -0.29 27.68 -7.56
CA PRO A 254 -0.22 26.82 -8.72
C PRO A 254 1.22 26.83 -9.27
N PRO A 255 1.85 25.67 -9.48
CA PRO A 255 3.20 25.60 -10.01
C PRO A 255 3.21 26.08 -11.46
N ALA A 256 4.25 26.82 -11.83
CA ALA A 256 4.42 27.34 -13.20
C ALA A 256 4.62 26.21 -14.24
N ASN A 257 5.12 25.05 -13.82
CA ASN A 257 5.22 23.83 -14.63
C ASN A 257 4.50 22.68 -13.92
N PRO A 258 3.43 22.10 -14.50
CA PRO A 258 2.75 20.90 -14.00
C PRO A 258 3.69 19.70 -13.78
N GLU A 259 4.79 19.60 -14.53
CA GLU A 259 5.78 18.52 -14.39
C GLU A 259 6.56 18.58 -13.07
N ASN A 260 6.50 19.70 -12.34
CA ASN A 260 7.14 19.87 -11.03
C ASN A 260 6.22 19.46 -9.87
N VAL A 261 5.04 18.88 -10.15
CA VAL A 261 4.11 18.38 -9.12
C VAL A 261 4.27 16.88 -8.98
N ALA A 262 4.66 16.42 -7.79
CA ALA A 262 4.48 15.03 -7.42
C ALA A 262 3.09 14.83 -6.85
N TRP A 263 2.30 14.01 -7.56
CA TRP A 263 1.02 13.52 -7.06
C TRP A 263 0.75 12.13 -7.62
N THR A 264 1.00 11.12 -6.80
CA THR A 264 0.33 9.85 -7.00
C THR A 264 0.13 9.20 -5.65
N LYS A 265 -1.14 9.07 -5.27
CA LYS A 265 -1.56 8.40 -4.04
C LYS A 265 -2.44 7.24 -4.40
N SER A 266 -2.05 6.07 -3.93
CA SER A 266 -2.99 5.00 -3.66
C SER A 266 -3.21 4.93 -2.16
N VAL A 267 -4.47 4.94 -1.76
CA VAL A 267 -4.88 4.51 -0.42
C VAL A 267 -5.70 3.26 -0.60
N THR A 268 -5.36 2.20 0.12
CA THR A 268 -6.15 0.97 0.12
C THR A 268 -6.58 0.59 1.52
N ILE A 269 -7.73 -0.06 1.57
CA ILE A 269 -8.26 -0.72 2.75
C ILE A 269 -8.51 -2.19 2.44
N TYR A 270 -8.15 -3.04 3.38
CA TYR A 270 -8.16 -4.49 3.23
C TYR A 270 -8.69 -5.14 4.50
N SER A 271 -9.60 -6.11 4.35
CA SER A 271 -10.03 -7.01 5.42
C SER A 271 -10.02 -8.44 4.92
N THR A 272 -9.48 -9.35 5.72
CA THR A 272 -9.59 -10.79 5.51
C THR A 272 -10.05 -11.47 6.78
N GLY A 273 -10.99 -12.41 6.65
CA GLY A 273 -11.48 -13.23 7.75
C GLY A 273 -11.24 -14.72 7.50
N PRO A 274 -11.91 -15.61 8.26
CA PRO A 274 -11.76 -17.06 8.12
C PRO A 274 -12.12 -17.63 6.74
N GLY A 275 -12.92 -16.90 5.95
CA GLY A 275 -13.37 -17.29 4.61
C GLY A 275 -12.53 -16.73 3.45
N GLY A 276 -11.43 -16.02 3.75
CA GLY A 276 -10.65 -15.27 2.75
C GLY A 276 -10.92 -13.77 2.82
N VAL A 277 -10.66 -13.07 1.72
CA VAL A 277 -10.77 -11.60 1.64
C VAL A 277 -12.24 -11.19 1.73
N GLU A 278 -12.57 -10.41 2.75
CA GLU A 278 -13.91 -9.87 2.95
C GLU A 278 -14.12 -8.56 2.22
N LEU A 279 -13.07 -7.72 2.15
CA LEU A 279 -13.07 -6.42 1.50
C LEU A 279 -11.67 -6.07 0.98
N PHE A 280 -11.63 -5.57 -0.24
CA PHE A 280 -10.53 -4.76 -0.73
C PHE A 280 -11.09 -3.59 -1.52
N ALA A 281 -10.75 -2.38 -1.10
CA ALA A 281 -11.15 -1.15 -1.75
C ALA A 281 -9.97 -0.18 -1.83
N TYR A 282 -9.96 0.65 -2.87
CA TYR A 282 -8.89 1.61 -3.10
C TYR A 282 -9.42 2.96 -3.58
N ASN A 283 -8.70 4.02 -3.21
CA ASN A 283 -8.80 5.32 -3.83
C ASN A 283 -7.44 5.61 -4.47
N GLU A 284 -7.40 5.66 -5.79
CA GLU A 284 -6.23 6.09 -6.53
C GLU A 284 -6.47 7.48 -7.10
N ARG A 285 -5.55 8.40 -6.80
CA ARG A 285 -5.54 9.73 -7.42
C ARG A 285 -4.25 9.92 -8.17
N GLN A 286 -4.38 10.14 -9.47
CA GLN A 286 -3.28 10.41 -10.39
C GLN A 286 -3.49 11.80 -11.01
N LEU A 287 -2.41 12.57 -11.16
CA LEU A 287 -2.36 13.63 -12.17
C LEU A 287 -1.80 13.04 -13.46
N PHE A 288 -2.53 13.17 -14.56
CA PHE A 288 -1.95 12.95 -15.86
C PHE A 288 -1.20 14.21 -16.34
N PRO A 289 -0.11 14.08 -17.12
CA PRO A 289 0.67 15.23 -17.60
C PRO A 289 -0.14 16.28 -18.38
N ASP A 290 -1.25 15.87 -18.97
CA ASP A 290 -2.19 16.69 -19.75
C ASP A 290 -3.37 17.23 -18.92
N GLN A 291 -3.52 16.80 -17.67
CA GLN A 291 -4.54 17.35 -16.79
C GLN A 291 -4.10 18.72 -16.25
N PRO A 292 -4.99 19.73 -16.26
CA PRO A 292 -4.69 20.99 -15.62
C PRO A 292 -4.48 20.74 -14.12
N VAL A 293 -3.36 21.24 -13.58
CA VAL A 293 -3.16 21.24 -12.12
C VAL A 293 -4.35 21.97 -11.50
N PRO A 294 -5.06 21.36 -10.54
CA PRO A 294 -6.18 21.99 -9.87
C PRO A 294 -5.77 23.37 -9.36
N SER A 295 -6.53 24.41 -9.71
CA SER A 295 -6.25 25.79 -9.30
C SER A 295 -6.29 25.96 -7.78
N GLU A 296 -6.93 25.01 -7.08
CA GLU A 296 -6.99 24.94 -5.62
C GLU A 296 -6.73 23.50 -5.16
N VAL A 297 -5.44 23.11 -5.10
CA VAL A 297 -5.00 21.82 -4.53
C VAL A 297 -5.52 21.62 -3.10
N THR A 298 -5.75 22.71 -2.38
CA THR A 298 -6.35 22.78 -1.03
C THR A 298 -7.75 22.19 -0.94
N ARG A 299 -8.53 22.16 -2.03
CA ARG A 299 -9.88 21.57 -2.04
C ARG A 299 -9.88 20.07 -2.28
N MET A 300 -8.74 19.49 -2.63
CA MET A 300 -8.62 18.05 -2.81
C MET A 300 -8.41 17.39 -1.46
N GLY A 301 -9.51 17.23 -0.71
CA GLY A 301 -9.50 16.58 0.60
C GLY A 301 -8.94 15.16 0.54
N PHE A 302 -8.42 14.65 1.66
CA PHE A 302 -7.94 13.26 1.74
C PHE A 302 -9.08 12.27 1.57
N PRO A 303 -8.83 11.05 1.05
CA PRO A 303 -9.80 9.98 1.20
C PRO A 303 -9.92 9.69 2.70
N ALA A 304 -11.00 10.19 3.29
CA ALA A 304 -11.26 10.16 4.73
C ALA A 304 -12.61 9.50 5.03
N ALA A 305 -13.45 9.35 4.01
CA ALA A 305 -14.73 8.69 4.11
C ALA A 305 -14.75 7.40 3.28
N PRO A 306 -15.54 6.39 3.69
CA PRO A 306 -15.71 5.17 2.90
C PRO A 306 -16.24 5.42 1.47
N ASP A 307 -17.05 6.47 1.28
CA ASP A 307 -17.60 6.84 -0.05
C ASP A 307 -16.54 7.32 -1.05
N ASP A 308 -15.32 7.60 -0.58
CA ASP A 308 -14.20 7.95 -1.46
C ASP A 308 -13.63 6.71 -2.20
N PHE A 309 -13.96 5.48 -1.78
CA PHE A 309 -13.27 4.28 -2.25
C PHE A 309 -14.02 3.54 -3.37
N PHE A 310 -13.26 3.07 -4.35
CA PHE A 310 -13.72 2.06 -5.29
C PHE A 310 -13.53 0.66 -4.69
N VAL A 311 -14.61 -0.12 -4.63
CA VAL A 311 -14.58 -1.51 -4.14
C VAL A 311 -14.17 -2.44 -5.27
N ALA A 312 -12.99 -3.07 -5.16
CA ALA A 312 -12.51 -4.04 -6.13
C ALA A 312 -12.96 -5.46 -5.79
N LEU A 313 -12.98 -5.80 -4.49
CA LEU A 313 -13.47 -7.08 -3.98
C LEU A 313 -14.31 -6.85 -2.73
N ALA A 314 -15.42 -7.57 -2.65
CA ALA A 314 -16.28 -7.61 -1.49
C ALA A 314 -17.00 -8.97 -1.46
N HIS A 315 -17.14 -9.57 -0.28
CA HIS A 315 -17.95 -10.77 -0.13
C HIS A 315 -19.42 -10.50 -0.52
N ALA A 316 -20.05 -11.46 -1.20
CA ALA A 316 -21.31 -11.29 -1.96
C ALA A 316 -22.53 -10.75 -1.16
N GLU A 317 -22.51 -10.82 0.17
CA GLU A 317 -23.59 -10.26 1.00
C GLU A 317 -23.65 -8.72 0.96
N GLN A 318 -22.55 -8.04 0.57
CA GLN A 318 -22.48 -6.58 0.50
C GLN A 318 -23.09 -5.97 -0.77
N MET A 319 -23.19 -6.74 -1.87
CA MET A 319 -23.75 -6.25 -3.14
C MET A 319 -25.29 -6.23 -3.16
N ARG A 320 -25.94 -6.82 -2.15
CA ARG A 320 -27.42 -6.93 -2.07
C ARG A 320 -28.11 -5.79 -1.32
N GLY A 321 -27.34 -4.83 -0.80
CA GLY A 321 -27.85 -3.66 -0.06
C GLY A 321 -27.95 -2.37 -0.87
N ARG A 322 -27.76 -2.42 -2.19
CA ARG A 322 -27.94 -1.28 -3.11
C ARG A 322 -29.28 -1.35 -3.84
#